data_AF-A0A133ZYT8-F1
#
_entry.id   AF-A0A133ZYT8-F1
#
_cell.length_a   1.000
_cell.length_b   1.000
_cell.length_c   1.000
_cell.angle_alpha   90.00
_cell.angle_beta   90.00
_cell.angle_gamma   90.00
#
_symmetry.space_group_name_H-M   'P 1'
#
loop_
_entity.id
_entity.type
_entity.pdbx_description
1 polymer ?
#
loop_
_entity_poly.entity_id
_entity_poly.type
_entity_poly.pdbx_seq_one_letter_code
_entity_poly.pdbx_strand_id
1 'polypeptide(L)'
;MDNYFEWKENLKENMQEVANRTLEQMQEDTILSEVKNRHEGYGISAEHYIIMQKAFKSVKTDMDDFLKLLPVEDKNALNTVSSLYNSAIDMGVVAMEFAAQCKRILADLYDKEKSPLEQYIDEMESDKEDFEDVEEK
;
A
#
# COMPACT_ATOMS: atom_id res chain seq x y z
N MET A 1 20.05 1.65 12.56
CA MET A 1 19.49 2.98 12.25
C MET A 1 18.22 3.08 13.07
N ASP A 2 18.08 4.05 13.95
CA ASP A 2 16.88 4.15 14.79
C ASP A 2 15.66 4.42 13.90
N ASN A 3 14.72 3.49 13.89
CA ASN A 3 13.60 3.46 12.97
C ASN A 3 12.45 4.34 13.51
N TYR A 4 12.68 5.64 13.68
CA TYR A 4 11.67 6.57 14.18
C TYR A 4 10.64 6.90 13.10
N PHE A 5 9.35 6.80 13.43
CA PHE A 5 8.26 7.27 12.58
C PHE A 5 7.94 8.73 12.95
N GLU A 6 8.25 9.66 12.06
CA GLU A 6 7.90 11.07 12.25
C GLU A 6 6.46 11.32 11.80
N TRP A 7 5.59 11.63 12.76
CA TRP A 7 4.19 11.92 12.47
C TRP A 7 4.04 13.29 11.80
N LYS A 8 3.50 13.29 10.58
CA LYS A 8 3.14 14.50 9.81
C LYS A 8 1.71 14.93 10.13
N GLU A 9 1.37 16.20 9.90
CA GLU A 9 0.00 16.68 10.08
C GLU A 9 -0.99 15.98 9.14
N ASN A 10 -0.54 15.57 7.95
CA ASN A 10 -1.37 14.93 6.96
C ASN A 10 -1.40 13.40 7.15
N LEU A 11 -2.58 12.87 7.50
CA LEU A 11 -2.78 11.43 7.69
C LEU A 11 -2.43 10.60 6.44
N LYS A 12 -2.74 11.09 5.23
CA LYS A 12 -2.45 10.36 4.00
C LYS A 12 -0.95 10.23 3.78
N GLU A 13 -0.18 11.28 4.04
CA GLU A 13 1.29 11.24 3.95
C GLU A 13 1.88 10.26 4.97
N ASN A 14 1.32 10.21 6.18
CA ASN A 14 1.69 9.21 7.17
C ASN A 14 1.38 7.79 6.69
N MET A 15 0.21 7.56 6.10
CA MET A 15 -0.16 6.23 5.59
C MET A 15 0.69 5.81 4.39
N GLN A 16 1.09 6.74 3.53
CA GLN A 16 2.04 6.47 2.45
C GLN A 16 3.41 6.06 3.01
N GLU A 17 3.88 6.72 4.07
CA GLU A 17 5.11 6.32 4.77
C GLU A 17 4.97 4.95 5.44
N VAL A 18 3.83 4.66 6.08
CA VAL A 18 3.55 3.32 6.63
C VAL A 18 3.60 2.27 5.54
N ALA A 19 2.96 2.48 4.39
CA ALA A 19 3.00 1.53 3.27
C ALA A 19 4.44 1.30 2.75
N ASN A 20 5.30 2.32 2.76
CA ASN A 20 6.71 2.17 2.39
C ASN A 20 7.45 1.27 3.37
N ARG A 21 7.31 1.54 4.67
CA ARG A 21 7.95 0.73 5.71
C ARG A 21 7.41 -0.69 5.76
N THR A 22 6.12 -0.87 5.50
CA THR A 22 5.53 -2.21 5.34
C THR A 22 6.17 -2.95 4.17
N LEU A 23 6.41 -2.29 3.02
CA LEU A 23 7.12 -2.92 1.91
C LEU A 23 8.55 -3.31 2.29
N GLU A 24 9.29 -2.43 2.98
CA GLU A 24 10.65 -2.70 3.46
C GLU A 24 10.67 -3.92 4.40
N GLN A 25 9.74 -3.98 5.37
CA GLN A 25 9.59 -5.13 6.28
C GLN A 25 9.31 -6.43 5.51
N MET A 26 8.40 -6.40 4.53
CA MET A 26 8.12 -7.58 3.70
C MET A 26 9.35 -8.05 2.91
N GLN A 27 10.22 -7.13 2.48
CA GLN A 27 11.47 -7.44 1.78
C GLN A 27 12.55 -7.98 2.73
N GLU A 28 12.56 -7.58 4.00
CA GLU A 28 13.44 -8.15 5.03
C GLU A 28 13.01 -9.57 5.41
N ASP A 29 11.71 -9.80 5.57
CA ASP A 29 11.15 -11.08 6.02
C ASP A 29 11.08 -12.13 4.90
N THR A 30 11.10 -11.73 3.63
CA THR A 30 10.96 -12.62 2.47
C THR A 30 11.68 -12.10 1.23
N ILE A 31 12.29 -12.99 0.45
CA ILE A 31 12.82 -12.66 -0.88
C ILE A 31 11.64 -12.47 -1.84
N LEU A 32 11.26 -11.21 -2.07
CA LEU A 32 10.27 -10.84 -3.07
C LEU A 32 10.94 -10.80 -4.46
N SER A 33 10.48 -11.65 -5.38
CA SER A 33 10.93 -11.58 -6.77
C SER A 33 10.37 -10.34 -7.46
N GLU A 34 11.15 -9.80 -8.40
CA GLU A 34 10.73 -8.74 -9.30
C GLU A 34 9.45 -9.13 -10.07
N VAL A 35 8.50 -8.20 -10.17
CA VAL A 35 7.29 -8.36 -10.97
C VAL A 35 7.64 -8.22 -12.46
N LYS A 36 7.42 -9.29 -13.23
CA LYS A 36 7.95 -9.39 -14.60
C LYS A 36 7.07 -8.72 -15.65
N ASN A 37 5.77 -8.68 -15.43
CA ASN A 37 4.79 -8.15 -16.39
C ASN A 37 3.47 -7.80 -15.71
N ARG A 38 2.59 -7.11 -16.45
CA ARG A 38 1.27 -6.70 -15.99
C ARG A 38 0.36 -7.84 -15.50
N HIS A 39 0.50 -9.06 -16.03
CA HIS A 39 -0.34 -10.18 -15.60
C HIS A 39 0.07 -10.67 -14.20
N GLU A 40 1.37 -10.73 -13.95
CA GLU A 40 1.90 -11.03 -12.62
C GLU A 40 1.53 -9.94 -11.62
N GLY A 41 1.68 -8.66 -12.01
CA GLY A 41 1.23 -7.53 -11.20
C GLY A 41 -0.26 -7.58 -10.86
N TYR A 42 -1.11 -7.96 -11.82
CA TYR A 42 -2.54 -8.20 -11.56
C TYR A 42 -2.75 -9.36 -10.59
N GLY A 43 -2.05 -10.48 -10.75
CA GLY A 43 -2.17 -11.64 -9.85
C GLY A 43 -1.89 -11.29 -8.39
N ILE A 44 -0.77 -10.60 -8.14
CA ILE A 44 -0.39 -10.14 -6.79
C ILE A 44 -1.42 -9.16 -6.22
N SER A 45 -1.86 -8.20 -7.04
CA SER A 45 -2.89 -7.23 -6.63
C SER A 45 -4.21 -7.90 -6.32
N ALA A 46 -4.62 -8.89 -7.11
CA ALA A 46 -5.87 -9.62 -6.94
C ALA A 46 -5.87 -10.45 -5.64
N GLU A 47 -4.73 -11.07 -5.29
CA GLU A 47 -4.58 -11.79 -4.03
C GLU A 47 -4.81 -10.86 -2.83
N HIS A 48 -4.10 -9.73 -2.79
CA HIS A 48 -4.23 -8.75 -1.69
C HIS A 48 -5.63 -8.09 -1.67
N TYR A 49 -6.24 -7.88 -2.84
CA TYR A 49 -7.61 -7.40 -2.94
C TYR A 49 -8.61 -8.36 -2.29
N ILE A 50 -8.47 -9.68 -2.50
CA ILE A 50 -9.33 -10.68 -1.86
C ILE A 50 -9.12 -10.72 -0.33
N ILE A 51 -7.89 -10.59 0.14
CA ILE A 51 -7.58 -10.49 1.58
C ILE A 51 -8.26 -9.25 2.17
N MET A 52 -8.17 -8.10 1.49
CA MET A 52 -8.83 -6.86 1.90
C MET A 52 -10.36 -6.99 1.91
N GLN A 53 -10.96 -7.64 0.90
CA GLN A 53 -12.40 -7.91 0.89
C GLN A 53 -12.84 -8.76 2.09
N LYS A 54 -12.03 -9.76 2.48
CA LYS A 54 -12.31 -10.58 3.66
C LYS A 54 -12.27 -9.75 4.94
N ALA A 55 -11.27 -8.87 5.10
CA ALA A 55 -11.18 -7.97 6.26
C ALA A 55 -12.38 -6.99 6.31
N PHE A 56 -12.76 -6.41 5.17
CA PHE A 56 -13.94 -5.55 5.07
C PHE A 56 -15.24 -6.27 5.46
N LYS A 57 -15.35 -7.57 5.15
CA LYS A 57 -16.51 -8.37 5.57
C LYS A 57 -16.61 -8.51 7.09
N SER A 58 -15.48 -8.57 7.81
CA SER A 58 -15.46 -8.56 9.28
C SER A 58 -16.01 -7.23 9.82
N VAL A 59 -15.52 -6.09 9.31
CA VAL A 59 -16.03 -4.76 9.65
C VAL A 59 -17.54 -4.67 9.42
N LYS A 60 -18.02 -5.15 8.25
CA LYS A 60 -19.44 -5.18 7.94
C LYS A 60 -20.22 -6.03 8.96
N THR A 61 -19.71 -7.19 9.32
CA THR A 61 -20.36 -8.10 10.28
C THR A 61 -20.49 -7.45 11.65
N ASP A 62 -19.42 -6.82 12.14
CA ASP A 62 -19.44 -6.12 13.43
C ASP A 62 -20.38 -4.91 13.42
N MET A 63 -20.47 -4.21 12.29
CA MET A 63 -21.44 -3.13 12.10
C MET A 63 -22.88 -3.63 12.12
N ASP A 64 -23.15 -4.76 11.45
CA ASP A 64 -24.46 -5.42 11.48
C ASP A 64 -24.81 -5.89 12.92
N ASP A 65 -23.81 -6.35 13.68
CA ASP A 65 -23.99 -6.75 15.08
C ASP A 65 -24.24 -5.55 16.00
N PHE A 66 -23.62 -4.40 15.73
CA PHE A 66 -23.92 -3.18 16.47
C PHE A 66 -25.36 -2.70 16.19
N LEU A 67 -25.80 -2.76 14.92
CA LEU A 67 -27.17 -2.42 14.55
C LEU A 67 -28.21 -3.29 15.28
N LYS A 68 -27.95 -4.59 15.42
CA LYS A 68 -28.83 -5.53 16.16
C LYS A 68 -28.93 -5.22 17.65
N LEU A 69 -27.98 -4.49 18.22
CA LEU A 69 -27.95 -4.15 19.64
C LEU A 69 -28.82 -2.92 19.96
N LEU A 70 -29.07 -2.04 18.98
CA LEU A 70 -29.86 -0.81 19.18
C LEU A 70 -31.24 -1.01 19.85
N PRO A 71 -32.04 -2.03 19.51
CA PRO A 71 -33.34 -2.23 20.17
C PRO A 71 -33.26 -2.89 21.56
N VAL A 72 -32.07 -3.20 22.09
CA VAL A 72 -31.91 -3.91 23.37
C VAL A 72 -31.42 -2.97 24.46
N GLU A 73 -32.35 -2.40 25.24
CA GLU A 73 -32.10 -1.31 26.20
C GLU A 73 -31.10 -1.65 27.32
N ASP A 74 -31.03 -2.91 27.76
CA ASP A 74 -30.18 -3.35 28.88
C ASP A 74 -28.80 -3.90 28.46
N LYS A 75 -28.49 -3.94 27.15
CA LYS A 75 -27.19 -4.45 26.67
C LYS A 75 -26.18 -3.32 26.48
N ASN A 76 -25.03 -3.47 27.12
CA ASN A 76 -23.88 -2.58 26.91
C ASN A 76 -23.27 -2.80 25.51
N ALA A 77 -23.14 -1.72 24.73
CA ALA A 77 -22.55 -1.71 23.39
C ALA A 77 -21.01 -1.81 23.36
N LEU A 78 -20.34 -1.66 24.50
CA LEU A 78 -18.88 -1.54 24.59
C LEU A 78 -18.13 -2.69 23.90
N ASN A 79 -18.58 -3.94 24.10
CA ASN A 79 -17.94 -5.10 23.48
C ASN A 79 -18.11 -5.11 21.96
N THR A 80 -19.27 -4.71 21.46
CA THR A 80 -19.54 -4.65 20.02
C THR A 80 -18.76 -3.52 19.36
N VAL A 81 -18.70 -2.34 19.99
CA VAL A 81 -17.89 -1.21 19.50
C VAL A 81 -16.40 -1.53 19.55
N SER A 82 -15.94 -2.20 20.60
CA SER A 82 -14.54 -2.66 20.69
C SER A 82 -14.19 -3.65 19.59
N SER A 83 -15.11 -4.56 19.23
CA SER A 83 -14.91 -5.52 18.14
C SER A 83 -14.84 -4.78 16.80
N LEU A 84 -15.78 -3.86 16.56
CA LEU A 84 -15.80 -3.03 15.36
C LEU A 84 -14.52 -2.19 15.21
N TYR A 85 -14.02 -1.61 16.30
CA TYR A 85 -12.75 -0.88 16.30
C TYR A 85 -11.59 -1.78 15.86
N ASN A 86 -11.46 -2.97 16.45
CA ASN A 86 -10.38 -3.90 16.10
C ASN A 86 -10.48 -4.36 14.64
N SER A 87 -11.68 -4.73 14.18
CA SER A 87 -11.90 -5.09 12.77
C SER A 87 -11.54 -3.94 11.80
N ALA A 88 -11.80 -2.69 12.18
CA ALA A 88 -11.44 -1.53 11.38
C ALA A 88 -9.92 -1.30 11.33
N ILE A 89 -9.22 -1.51 12.47
CA ILE A 89 -7.76 -1.47 12.51
C ILE A 89 -7.16 -2.58 11.65
N ASP A 90 -7.65 -3.82 11.77
CA ASP A 90 -7.19 -4.96 10.97
C ASP A 90 -7.38 -4.71 9.47
N MET A 91 -8.53 -4.14 9.07
CA MET A 91 -8.76 -3.71 7.69
C MET A 91 -7.74 -2.66 7.24
N GLY A 92 -7.42 -1.70 8.11
CA GLY A 92 -6.40 -0.68 7.85
C GLY A 92 -5.02 -1.29 7.60
N VAL A 93 -4.60 -2.25 8.41
CA VAL A 93 -3.33 -2.98 8.24
C VAL A 93 -3.28 -3.69 6.89
N VAL A 94 -4.31 -4.48 6.56
CA VAL A 94 -4.39 -5.19 5.27
C VAL A 94 -4.41 -4.21 4.09
N ALA A 95 -5.05 -3.06 4.24
CA ALA A 95 -5.04 -2.03 3.20
C ALA A 95 -3.63 -1.43 2.99
N MET A 96 -2.82 -1.30 4.05
CA MET A 96 -1.44 -0.82 3.93
C MET A 96 -0.54 -1.87 3.28
N GLU A 97 -0.70 -3.16 3.60
CA GLU A 97 -0.01 -4.26 2.91
C GLU A 97 -0.36 -4.28 1.41
N PHE A 98 -1.64 -4.10 1.07
CA PHE A 98 -2.05 -4.02 -0.32
C PHE A 98 -1.46 -2.79 -1.04
N ALA A 99 -1.45 -1.62 -0.38
CA ALA A 99 -0.81 -0.42 -0.93
C ALA A 99 0.70 -0.62 -1.14
N ALA A 100 1.38 -1.26 -0.20
CA ALA A 100 2.80 -1.61 -0.29
C ALA A 100 3.09 -2.48 -1.52
N GLN A 101 2.30 -3.52 -1.74
CA GLN A 101 2.43 -4.38 -2.93
C GLN A 101 2.13 -3.65 -4.23
N CYS A 102 1.09 -2.79 -4.25
CA CYS A 102 0.81 -1.93 -5.41
C CYS A 102 2.00 -1.01 -5.72
N LYS A 103 2.66 -0.46 -4.69
CA LYS A 103 3.85 0.37 -4.88
C LYS A 103 5.02 -0.42 -5.46
N ARG A 104 5.25 -1.66 -4.98
CA ARG A 104 6.26 -2.56 -5.56
C ARG A 104 5.98 -2.84 -7.03
N ILE A 105 4.73 -3.18 -7.37
CA ILE A 105 4.31 -3.44 -8.76
C ILE A 105 4.54 -2.20 -9.62
N LEU A 106 4.20 -1.01 -9.13
CA LEU A 106 4.43 0.24 -9.85
C LEU A 106 5.92 0.44 -10.16
N ALA A 107 6.79 0.25 -9.15
CA ALA A 107 8.23 0.39 -9.32
C ALA A 107 8.79 -0.63 -10.32
N ASP A 108 8.44 -1.90 -10.18
CA ASP A 108 8.95 -2.97 -11.03
C ASP A 108 8.46 -2.88 -12.48
N LEU A 109 7.26 -2.35 -12.71
CA LEU A 109 6.68 -2.22 -14.05
C LEU A 109 7.00 -0.89 -14.73
N TYR A 110 7.49 0.12 -14.01
CA TYR A 110 7.66 1.48 -14.53
C TYR A 110 8.42 1.51 -15.86
N ASP A 111 9.64 0.99 -15.89
CA ASP A 111 10.46 0.98 -17.11
C ASP A 111 9.97 -0.04 -18.15
N LYS A 112 9.36 -1.15 -17.70
CA LYS A 112 8.89 -2.23 -18.58
C LYS A 112 7.67 -1.84 -19.41
N GLU A 113 6.89 -0.88 -18.94
CA GLU A 113 5.66 -0.42 -19.58
C GLU A 113 5.83 0.92 -20.31
N LYS A 114 7.04 1.50 -20.30
CA LYS A 114 7.37 2.70 -21.11
C LYS A 114 7.15 2.43 -22.60
N SER A 115 6.52 3.37 -23.27
CA SER A 115 6.39 3.36 -24.72
C SER A 115 7.75 3.64 -25.39
N PRO A 116 7.94 3.24 -26.66
CA PRO A 116 9.17 3.53 -27.40
C PRO A 116 9.51 5.02 -27.47
N LEU A 117 8.50 5.90 -27.46
CA LEU A 117 8.71 7.35 -27.47
C LEU A 117 9.22 7.85 -26.13
N GLU A 118 8.70 7.34 -25.01
CA GLU A 118 9.17 7.68 -23.67
C GLU A 118 10.61 7.19 -23.46
N GLN A 119 10.92 5.97 -23.91
CA GLN A 119 12.30 5.45 -23.89
C GLN A 119 13.26 6.35 -24.68
N TYR A 120 12.85 6.80 -25.87
CA TYR A 120 13.65 7.71 -26.69
C TYR A 120 13.84 9.11 -26.05
N ILE A 121 12.82 9.62 -25.35
CA ILE A 121 12.92 10.90 -24.63
C ILE A 121 13.89 10.77 -23.45
N ASP A 122 13.78 9.70 -22.66
CA ASP A 122 14.68 9.43 -21.53
C ASP A 122 16.14 9.30 -22.00
N GLU A 123 16.39 8.57 -23.10
CA GLU A 123 17.72 8.44 -23.72
C GLU A 123 18.28 9.80 -24.15
N MET A 124 17.47 10.64 -24.79
CA MET A 124 17.87 12.00 -25.20
C MET A 124 18.12 12.95 -24.03
N GLU A 125 17.41 12.79 -22.91
CA GLU A 125 17.62 13.59 -21.71
C GLU A 125 18.88 13.14 -20.95
N SER A 126 19.12 11.82 -20.85
CA SER A 126 20.37 11.30 -20.28
C SER A 126 21.60 11.69 -21.11
N ASP A 127 21.48 11.70 -22.44
CA ASP A 127 22.58 12.11 -23.33
C ASP A 127 22.88 13.62 -23.25
N LYS A 128 21.93 14.44 -22.77
CA LYS A 128 22.14 15.88 -22.58
C LYS A 128 22.84 16.20 -21.25
N GLU A 129 22.56 15.45 -20.19
CA GLU A 129 23.28 15.60 -18.91
C GLU A 129 24.77 15.30 -19.07
N ASP A 130 25.14 14.33 -19.92
CA ASP A 130 26.54 13.97 -20.22
C ASP A 130 27.31 15.05 -21.01
N PHE A 131 26.62 16.07 -21.55
CA PHE A 131 27.22 17.18 -22.30
C PHE A 131 27.34 18.50 -21.52
N GLU A 132 26.70 18.64 -20.35
CA GLU A 132 26.80 19.87 -19.54
C GLU A 132 28.05 19.93 -18.64
N ASP A 133 28.80 18.83 -18.50
CA ASP A 133 30.03 18.72 -17.69
C ASP A 133 31.34 19.01 -18.46
N VAL A 134 31.32 19.95 -19.41
CA VAL A 134 32.56 20.51 -19.97
C VAL A 134 32.78 21.91 -19.39
N GLU A 135 33.33 21.95 -18.17
CA GLU A 135 33.82 23.19 -17.52
C GLU A 135 34.69 24.01 -18.48
N GLU A 136 34.31 25.29 -18.67
CA GLU A 136 35.16 26.32 -19.27
C GLU A 136 36.44 26.48 -18.42
N LYS A 137 37.60 26.14 -18.99
CA LYS A 137 38.93 26.45 -18.47
C LYS A 137 39.58 27.63 -19.17
#